data_AF-K1RPH9-F1
#
_entry.id   AF-K1RPH9-F1
#
_cell.length_a   1.000
_cell.length_b   1.000
_cell.length_c   1.000
_cell.angle_alpha   90.00
_cell.angle_beta   90.00
_cell.angle_gamma   90.00
#
_symmetry.space_group_name_H-M   'P 1'
#
loop_
_entity.id
_entity.type
_entity.pdbx_description
1 polymer ?
#
loop_
_entity_poly.entity_id
_entity_poly.type
_entity_poly.pdbx_seq_one_letter_code
_entity_poly.pdbx_strand_id
1 'polypeptide(L)'
;MKLTFRWYGEDRDAVTLQNIRQIPGCTGLMGLLDDKAAGEIWTEEEIKAYIDHVHEAGLECEVIESVNVHEDIKMGLPTRDRYIENYRITIRNLAKYGVKVIVYENAAIDPPTAYDYRVPAAATIDKKSVDVDVSQWIANPSGTADELQVGVDPSATDHAHVKGGKDSTIITVDLTDEARAVPYTVTNTTYGITSTAFIQVPAYGVFPPVLRPKAPALKVNARETITINIADYVRVGAGKTAYVDGADSVSATKAADGDLYVNDQTLRFTAPKDYAGPASITFTAVDGKRDKNDKVKIVNSAVLTLPITVIGREVPPPTFSSSTVDVVAGEKATTIDLTALTHSASGLYEDEKQ
;
A
#
# COMPACT_ATOMS: atom_id res chain seq x y z
N MET A 1 14.78 22.45 14.12
CA MET A 1 14.87 22.08 12.69
C MET A 1 14.16 23.18 11.91
N LYS A 2 14.81 23.83 10.95
CA LYS A 2 14.18 24.82 10.07
C LYS A 2 13.73 24.09 8.79
N LEU A 3 12.45 24.15 8.46
CA LEU A 3 11.94 23.60 7.20
C LEU A 3 12.00 24.70 6.15
N THR A 4 12.69 24.44 5.04
CA THR A 4 12.86 25.38 3.93
C THR A 4 12.28 24.80 2.63
N PHE A 5 11.94 25.68 1.69
CA PHE A 5 11.42 25.30 0.37
C PHE A 5 12.35 25.85 -0.73
N ARG A 6 12.68 25.04 -1.74
CA ARG A 6 13.44 25.52 -2.91
C ARG A 6 12.52 26.32 -3.83
N TRP A 7 12.91 27.52 -4.22
CA TRP A 7 12.07 28.39 -5.03
C TRP A 7 12.90 29.07 -6.12
N TYR A 8 12.38 29.11 -7.35
CA TYR A 8 13.11 29.59 -8.52
C TYR A 8 12.87 31.05 -8.89
N GLY A 9 12.04 31.78 -8.13
CA GLY A 9 11.70 33.18 -8.40
C GLY A 9 10.30 33.36 -9.00
N GLU A 10 9.73 34.55 -8.86
CA GLU A 10 8.31 34.84 -9.16
C GLU A 10 7.96 34.63 -10.64
N ASP A 11 8.89 34.90 -11.56
CA ASP A 11 8.68 34.75 -13.01
C ASP A 11 9.03 33.34 -13.54
N ARG A 12 9.55 32.46 -12.67
CA ARG A 12 10.20 31.20 -13.07
C ARG A 12 9.61 29.98 -12.37
N ASP A 13 9.00 30.19 -11.21
CA ASP A 13 8.31 29.17 -10.43
C ASP A 13 6.79 29.44 -10.42
N ALA A 14 5.99 28.42 -10.75
CA ALA A 14 4.53 28.52 -10.66
C ALA A 14 4.05 28.59 -9.20
N VAL A 15 4.90 28.19 -8.24
CA VAL A 15 4.63 28.28 -6.81
C VAL A 15 5.04 29.66 -6.30
N THR A 16 4.06 30.47 -5.88
CA THR A 16 4.33 31.82 -5.34
C THR A 16 4.84 31.78 -3.90
N LEU A 17 5.49 32.85 -3.44
CA LEU A 17 5.89 32.99 -2.03
C LEU A 17 4.71 32.89 -1.06
N GLN A 18 3.52 33.34 -1.48
CA GLN A 18 2.29 33.20 -0.69
C GLN A 18 1.88 31.74 -0.50
N ASN A 19 2.04 30.89 -1.53
CA ASN A 19 1.79 29.46 -1.43
C ASN A 19 2.78 28.81 -0.45
N ILE A 20 4.06 29.17 -0.55
CA ILE A 20 5.13 28.61 0.31
C ILE A 20 4.88 28.96 1.78
N ARG A 21 4.49 30.21 2.07
CA ARG A 21 4.18 30.68 3.43
C ARG A 21 3.06 29.88 4.11
N GLN A 22 2.16 29.28 3.33
CA GLN A 22 1.04 28.50 3.88
C GLN A 22 1.46 27.08 4.28
N ILE A 23 2.66 26.61 3.92
CA ILE A 23 3.15 25.27 4.24
C ILE A 23 3.40 25.17 5.76
N PRO A 24 2.70 24.29 6.50
CA PRO A 24 2.86 24.18 7.94
C PRO A 24 4.31 23.90 8.34
N GLY A 25 4.88 24.79 9.16
CA GLY A 25 6.24 24.67 9.69
C GLY A 25 7.35 25.14 8.74
N CYS A 26 7.03 25.55 7.51
CA CYS A 26 8.01 26.17 6.61
C CYS A 26 8.26 27.61 7.03
N THR A 27 9.50 27.93 7.38
CA THR A 27 9.88 29.26 7.89
C THR A 27 10.82 30.01 6.95
N GLY A 28 11.31 29.35 5.90
CA GLY A 28 12.28 29.95 5.01
C GLY A 28 12.37 29.28 3.66
N LEU A 29 13.25 29.84 2.86
CA LEU A 29 13.40 29.60 1.45
C LEU A 29 14.86 29.28 1.15
N MET A 30 15.06 28.42 0.17
CA MET A 30 16.32 28.21 -0.48
C MET A 30 16.27 28.87 -1.85
N GLY A 31 17.01 29.98 -2.00
CA GLY A 31 16.90 30.88 -3.14
C GLY A 31 18.06 30.78 -4.12
N LEU A 32 17.95 31.50 -5.24
CA LEU A 32 19.04 31.72 -6.19
C LEU A 32 18.84 33.04 -6.95
N LEU A 33 19.93 33.57 -7.52
CA LEU A 33 19.90 34.59 -8.56
C LEU A 33 20.22 33.89 -9.89
N ASP A 34 19.17 33.49 -10.61
CA ASP A 34 19.28 32.65 -11.82
C ASP A 34 19.70 33.43 -13.08
N ASP A 35 19.65 34.75 -13.03
CA ASP A 35 20.08 35.69 -14.06
C ASP A 35 21.61 35.87 -14.11
N LYS A 36 22.33 35.44 -13.07
CA LYS A 36 23.78 35.57 -12.95
C LYS A 36 24.49 34.39 -13.61
N ALA A 37 25.37 34.69 -14.57
CA ALA A 37 26.22 33.67 -15.15
C ALA A 37 27.25 33.14 -14.13
N ALA A 38 27.71 31.90 -14.31
CA ALA A 38 28.74 31.33 -13.45
C ALA A 38 30.00 32.21 -13.47
N GLY A 39 30.61 32.44 -12.30
CA GLY A 39 31.80 33.28 -12.17
C GLY A 39 31.55 34.80 -12.17
N GLU A 40 30.32 35.27 -12.37
CA GLU A 40 29.98 36.67 -12.15
C GLU A 40 29.89 37.01 -10.66
N ILE A 41 30.17 38.26 -10.33
CA ILE A 41 29.97 38.78 -8.97
C ILE A 41 28.48 39.05 -8.79
N TRP A 42 27.91 38.49 -7.72
CA TRP A 42 26.60 38.90 -7.23
C TRP A 42 26.80 40.13 -6.36
N THR A 43 26.27 41.25 -6.83
CA THR A 43 26.45 42.55 -6.18
C THR A 43 25.61 42.63 -4.90
N GLU A 44 25.98 43.53 -4.00
CA GLU A 44 25.23 43.72 -2.77
C GLU A 44 23.81 44.22 -3.05
N GLU A 45 23.65 45.03 -4.09
CA GLU A 45 22.38 45.57 -4.54
C GLU A 45 21.41 44.47 -5.02
N GLU A 46 21.89 43.55 -5.86
CA GLU A 46 21.11 42.41 -6.37
C GLU A 46 20.69 41.47 -5.22
N ILE A 47 21.65 41.12 -4.36
CA ILE A 47 21.40 40.25 -3.20
C ILE A 47 20.39 40.90 -2.26
N LYS A 48 20.56 42.19 -1.95
CA LYS A 48 19.65 42.92 -1.07
C LYS A 48 18.23 42.92 -1.62
N ALA A 49 18.06 43.23 -2.91
CA ALA A 49 16.75 43.27 -3.55
C ALA A 49 16.03 41.92 -3.45
N TYR A 50 16.73 40.82 -3.70
CA TYR A 50 16.18 39.47 -3.60
C TYR A 50 15.83 39.09 -2.16
N ILE A 51 16.74 39.31 -1.21
CA ILE A 51 16.54 38.95 0.19
C ILE A 51 15.40 39.77 0.81
N ASP A 52 15.31 41.06 0.52
CA ASP A 52 14.22 41.92 0.97
C ASP A 52 12.87 41.44 0.43
N HIS A 53 12.80 41.06 -0.85
CA HIS A 53 11.58 40.53 -1.45
C HIS A 53 11.07 39.27 -0.73
N VAL A 54 11.97 38.34 -0.40
CA VAL A 54 11.63 37.12 0.37
C VAL A 54 11.19 37.47 1.80
N HIS A 55 11.88 38.41 2.46
CA HIS A 55 11.53 38.87 3.80
C HIS A 55 10.19 39.62 3.83
N GLU A 56 9.82 40.35 2.78
CA GLU A 56 8.52 41.03 2.65
C GLU A 56 7.37 40.03 2.56
N ALA A 57 7.59 38.86 1.95
CA ALA A 57 6.66 37.73 2.02
C ALA A 57 6.68 37.01 3.40
N GLY A 58 7.57 37.45 4.29
CA GLY A 58 7.75 36.98 5.67
C GLY A 58 8.29 35.56 5.77
N LEU A 59 9.13 35.16 4.82
CA LEU A 59 9.98 33.97 4.85
C LEU A 59 11.44 34.39 5.06
N GLU A 60 12.26 33.58 5.70
CA GLU A 60 13.72 33.80 5.78
C GLU A 60 14.45 33.23 4.54
N CYS A 61 15.59 33.78 4.14
CA CYS A 61 16.43 33.20 3.09
C CYS A 61 17.88 32.98 3.59
N GLU A 62 18.10 31.89 4.33
CA GLU A 62 19.43 31.57 4.89
C GLU A 62 20.25 30.61 4.01
N VAL A 63 19.66 30.06 2.94
CA VAL A 63 20.29 29.09 2.04
C VAL A 63 20.21 29.58 0.60
N ILE A 64 21.33 29.52 -0.14
CA ILE A 64 21.37 29.74 -1.59
C ILE A 64 21.72 28.42 -2.29
N GLU A 65 20.88 28.00 -3.23
CA GLU A 65 21.11 26.84 -4.10
C GLU A 65 20.78 27.22 -5.57
N SER A 66 21.76 27.67 -6.35
CA SER A 66 23.22 27.59 -6.13
C SER A 66 23.98 28.86 -6.49
N VAL A 67 25.19 28.99 -5.92
CA VAL A 67 26.23 29.85 -6.51
C VAL A 67 27.08 28.96 -7.40
N ASN A 68 26.97 29.14 -8.72
CA ASN A 68 27.60 28.22 -9.67
C ASN A 68 29.11 28.43 -9.78
N VAL A 69 29.86 27.32 -9.75
CA VAL A 69 31.32 27.30 -9.93
C VAL A 69 31.63 27.35 -11.43
N HIS A 70 32.37 28.38 -11.87
CA HIS A 70 32.76 28.53 -13.28
C HIS A 70 33.63 27.36 -13.76
N GLU A 71 33.43 26.90 -15.01
CA GLU A 71 34.11 25.74 -15.60
C GLU A 71 35.65 25.87 -15.62
N ASP A 72 36.21 27.05 -15.90
CA ASP A 72 37.65 27.31 -15.79
C ASP A 72 38.25 26.95 -14.41
N ILE A 73 37.47 27.08 -13.33
CA ILE A 73 37.89 26.63 -11.99
C ILE A 73 38.00 25.11 -11.98
N LYS A 74 36.98 24.41 -12.49
CA LYS A 74 36.92 22.95 -12.53
C LYS A 74 38.02 22.36 -13.43
N MET A 75 38.27 23.00 -14.58
CA MET A 75 39.29 22.58 -15.55
C MET A 75 40.71 23.04 -15.20
N GLY A 76 40.87 23.91 -14.20
CA GLY A 76 42.18 24.43 -13.79
C GLY A 76 42.85 25.35 -14.82
N LEU A 77 42.08 26.11 -15.60
CA LEU A 77 42.60 27.01 -16.65
C LEU A 77 43.22 28.30 -16.05
N PRO A 78 44.08 29.04 -16.79
CA PRO A 78 44.78 30.22 -16.26
C PRO A 78 43.87 31.34 -15.72
N THR A 79 42.64 31.43 -16.23
CA THR A 79 41.61 32.41 -15.83
C THR A 79 40.90 32.05 -14.51
N ARG A 80 41.12 30.85 -13.96
CA ARG A 80 40.44 30.38 -12.75
C ARG A 80 40.60 31.30 -11.55
N ASP A 81 41.78 31.91 -11.37
CA ASP A 81 42.08 32.71 -10.17
C ASP A 81 41.19 33.95 -10.10
N ARG A 82 40.82 34.52 -11.25
CA ARG A 82 39.83 35.60 -11.35
C ARG A 82 38.46 35.13 -10.85
N TYR A 83 37.99 33.98 -11.33
CA TYR A 83 36.67 33.46 -10.96
C TYR A 83 36.62 32.99 -9.50
N ILE A 84 37.71 32.47 -8.97
CA ILE A 84 37.84 32.16 -7.54
C ILE A 84 37.69 33.45 -6.72
N GLU A 85 38.32 34.56 -7.11
CA GLU A 85 38.14 35.82 -6.38
C GLU A 85 36.72 36.35 -6.50
N ASN A 86 36.10 36.31 -7.68
CA ASN A 86 34.69 36.67 -7.84
C ASN A 86 33.77 35.84 -6.94
N TYR A 87 34.00 34.53 -6.88
CA TYR A 87 33.25 33.61 -6.01
C TYR A 87 33.40 33.97 -4.53
N ARG A 88 34.63 34.32 -4.09
CA ARG A 88 34.90 34.79 -2.73
C ARG A 88 34.17 36.11 -2.43
N ILE A 89 34.12 37.05 -3.39
CA ILE A 89 33.39 38.31 -3.24
C ILE A 89 31.88 38.02 -3.09
N THR A 90 31.30 37.18 -3.96
CA THR A 90 29.90 36.76 -3.86
C THR A 90 29.57 36.14 -2.48
N ILE A 91 30.40 35.21 -1.98
CA ILE A 91 30.21 34.64 -0.64
C ILE A 91 30.20 35.73 0.45
N ARG A 92 31.16 36.66 0.40
CA ARG A 92 31.23 37.75 1.39
C ARG A 92 30.01 38.66 1.31
N ASN A 93 29.52 38.96 0.11
CA ASN A 93 28.32 39.77 -0.09
C ASN A 93 27.09 39.06 0.47
N LEU A 94 26.87 37.78 0.11
CA LEU A 94 25.76 36.96 0.62
C LEU A 94 25.75 36.89 2.16
N ALA A 95 26.92 36.71 2.77
CA ALA A 95 27.06 36.66 4.22
C ALA A 95 26.62 37.96 4.92
N LYS A 96 26.80 39.13 4.30
CA LYS A 96 26.32 40.43 4.85
C LYS A 96 24.80 40.50 4.94
N TYR A 97 24.10 39.78 4.06
CA TYR A 97 22.64 39.74 3.99
C TYR A 97 22.03 38.51 4.67
N GLY A 98 22.80 37.81 5.51
CA GLY A 98 22.27 36.77 6.40
C GLY A 98 22.21 35.36 5.80
N VAL A 99 22.72 35.15 4.59
CA VAL A 99 22.89 33.81 4.01
C VAL A 99 23.99 33.06 4.76
N LYS A 100 23.68 31.84 5.21
CA LYS A 100 24.54 31.00 6.07
C LYS A 100 25.03 29.74 5.38
N VAL A 101 24.27 29.26 4.38
CA VAL A 101 24.58 28.03 3.64
C VAL A 101 24.55 28.35 2.16
N ILE A 102 25.63 27.99 1.46
CA ILE A 102 25.70 28.06 0.00
C ILE A 102 25.88 26.64 -0.50
N VAL A 103 24.93 26.17 -1.27
CA VAL A 103 25.02 24.92 -2.02
C VAL A 103 25.67 25.24 -3.36
N TYR A 104 26.69 24.47 -3.73
CA TYR A 104 27.39 24.65 -4.99
C TYR A 104 27.74 23.30 -5.60
N GLU A 105 27.72 23.27 -6.93
CA GLU A 105 27.97 22.06 -7.69
C GLU A 105 29.48 21.89 -7.89
N ASN A 106 30.10 21.13 -6.99
CA ASN A 106 31.37 20.45 -7.22
C ASN A 106 31.27 18.98 -6.79
N ALA A 107 30.05 18.43 -6.86
CA ALA A 107 29.84 17.00 -6.66
C ALA A 107 30.53 16.25 -7.79
N ALA A 108 31.23 15.17 -7.44
CA ALA A 108 31.66 14.21 -8.44
C ALA A 108 30.40 13.65 -9.14
N ILE A 109 30.56 13.18 -10.38
CA ILE A 109 29.46 12.49 -11.04
C ILE A 109 29.15 11.24 -10.22
N ASP A 110 28.00 11.27 -9.53
CA ASP A 110 27.49 10.13 -8.79
C ASP A 110 26.80 9.16 -9.76
N PRO A 111 27.01 7.84 -9.58
CA PRO A 111 26.28 6.84 -10.35
C PRO A 111 24.77 6.90 -10.06
N PRO A 112 23.92 6.40 -10.96
CA PRO A 112 22.50 6.23 -10.68
C PRO A 112 22.29 5.51 -9.36
N THR A 113 21.25 5.86 -8.62
CA THR A 113 20.81 5.01 -7.52
C THR A 113 19.86 3.95 -8.06
N ALA A 114 19.98 2.74 -7.56
CA ALA A 114 19.09 1.62 -7.85
C ALA A 114 18.85 0.86 -6.54
N TYR A 115 17.59 0.52 -6.26
CA TYR A 115 17.20 -0.16 -5.02
C TYR A 115 16.59 -1.52 -5.29
N ASP A 116 16.92 -2.48 -4.43
CA ASP A 116 16.32 -3.80 -4.50
C ASP A 116 14.79 -3.73 -4.35
N TYR A 117 14.08 -4.48 -5.18
CA TYR A 117 12.62 -4.58 -5.11
C TYR A 117 12.20 -6.03 -4.89
N ARG A 118 11.29 -6.26 -3.94
CA ARG A 118 10.69 -7.58 -3.72
C ARG A 118 9.31 -7.62 -4.33
N VAL A 119 9.14 -8.46 -5.35
CA VAL A 119 7.83 -8.72 -5.97
C VAL A 119 6.90 -9.35 -4.94
N PRO A 120 5.74 -8.73 -4.64
CA PRO A 120 4.75 -9.36 -3.78
C PRO A 120 4.24 -10.67 -4.39
N ALA A 121 4.13 -11.73 -3.61
CA ALA A 121 3.61 -13.02 -4.09
C ALA A 121 2.17 -12.92 -4.66
N ALA A 122 1.37 -11.95 -4.18
CA ALA A 122 0.06 -11.69 -4.76
C ALA A 122 0.13 -11.20 -6.22
N ALA A 123 1.24 -10.56 -6.64
CA ALA A 123 1.41 -10.04 -7.98
C ALA A 123 1.67 -11.15 -9.03
N THR A 124 2.00 -12.37 -8.59
CA THR A 124 2.32 -13.53 -9.43
C THR A 124 1.16 -14.50 -9.61
N ILE A 125 0.05 -14.27 -8.90
CA ILE A 125 -1.19 -15.05 -8.98
C ILE A 125 -1.67 -15.19 -10.44
N ASP A 126 -1.88 -16.43 -10.90
CA ASP A 126 -2.39 -16.77 -12.23
C ASP A 126 -1.57 -16.19 -13.40
N LYS A 127 -0.30 -15.81 -13.17
CA LYS A 127 0.60 -15.27 -14.21
C LYS A 127 1.80 -16.17 -14.43
N LYS A 128 2.29 -16.19 -15.66
CA LYS A 128 3.56 -16.84 -16.03
C LYS A 128 4.76 -15.90 -16.01
N SER A 129 4.50 -14.60 -15.95
CA SER A 129 5.51 -13.55 -15.83
C SER A 129 4.96 -12.38 -15.01
N VAL A 130 5.84 -11.55 -14.51
CA VAL A 130 5.50 -10.33 -13.78
C VAL A 130 6.22 -9.14 -14.40
N ASP A 131 5.47 -8.08 -14.67
CA ASP A 131 6.04 -6.79 -15.07
C ASP A 131 6.37 -5.99 -13.80
N VAL A 132 7.61 -5.55 -13.69
CA VAL A 132 8.11 -4.73 -12.58
C VAL A 132 8.53 -3.38 -13.13
N ASP A 133 7.80 -2.34 -12.79
CA ASP A 133 8.22 -0.96 -13.04
C ASP A 133 9.19 -0.53 -11.94
N VAL A 134 10.45 -0.30 -12.30
CA VAL A 134 11.50 0.14 -11.37
C VAL A 134 11.62 1.66 -11.28
N SER A 135 10.75 2.43 -11.96
CA SER A 135 10.80 3.90 -11.98
C SER A 135 10.87 4.54 -10.58
N GLN A 136 10.18 3.96 -9.61
CA GLN A 136 10.16 4.43 -8.22
C GLN A 136 11.41 4.05 -7.41
N TRP A 137 12.23 3.15 -7.93
CA TRP A 137 13.40 2.55 -7.27
C TRP A 137 14.72 2.94 -7.94
N ILE A 138 14.68 3.91 -8.84
CA ILE A 138 15.87 4.43 -9.52
C ILE A 138 15.88 5.96 -9.43
N ALA A 139 17.07 6.55 -9.38
CA ALA A 139 17.23 7.98 -9.55
C ALA A 139 18.53 8.30 -10.27
N ASN A 140 18.59 9.49 -10.86
CA ASN A 140 19.79 10.04 -11.49
C ASN A 140 20.27 11.25 -10.68
N PRO A 141 21.15 11.08 -9.69
CA PRO A 141 21.69 12.21 -8.93
C PRO A 141 22.47 13.21 -9.79
N SER A 142 22.97 12.76 -10.95
CA SER A 142 23.85 13.52 -11.84
C SER A 142 23.18 13.93 -13.15
N GLY A 143 21.86 13.93 -13.27
CA GLY A 143 21.17 14.30 -14.50
C GLY A 143 19.65 14.10 -14.46
N THR A 144 19.01 14.15 -15.62
CA THR A 144 17.55 13.95 -15.74
C THR A 144 17.17 12.47 -15.78
N ALA A 145 15.92 12.13 -15.48
CA ALA A 145 15.44 10.75 -15.54
C ALA A 145 15.52 10.16 -16.96
N ASP A 146 15.34 10.98 -18.00
CA ASP A 146 15.39 10.58 -19.40
C ASP A 146 16.80 10.16 -19.88
N GLU A 147 17.83 10.46 -19.09
CA GLU A 147 19.19 10.00 -19.34
C GLU A 147 19.45 8.59 -18.79
N LEU A 148 18.52 8.02 -18.03
CA LEU A 148 18.63 6.66 -17.49
C LEU A 148 18.18 5.63 -18.52
N GLN A 149 18.98 4.57 -18.62
CA GLN A 149 18.61 3.36 -19.34
C GLN A 149 18.58 2.18 -18.38
N VAL A 150 17.43 1.52 -18.30
CA VAL A 150 17.28 0.27 -17.53
C VAL A 150 17.70 -0.91 -18.40
N GLY A 151 18.38 -1.88 -17.78
CA GLY A 151 18.81 -3.12 -18.40
C GLY A 151 18.63 -4.32 -17.47
N VAL A 152 18.79 -5.51 -18.03
CA VAL A 152 18.88 -6.77 -17.27
C VAL A 152 20.31 -7.28 -17.41
N ASP A 153 20.93 -7.68 -16.32
CA ASP A 153 22.28 -8.24 -16.35
C ASP A 153 22.31 -9.52 -17.22
N PRO A 154 23.38 -9.79 -17.98
CA PRO A 154 23.48 -10.96 -18.85
C PRO A 154 23.13 -12.29 -18.17
N SER A 155 23.44 -12.42 -16.87
CA SER A 155 23.14 -13.63 -16.08
C SER A 155 21.65 -13.93 -15.93
N ALA A 156 20.76 -12.95 -16.17
CA ALA A 156 19.32 -13.10 -16.04
C ALA A 156 18.54 -13.04 -17.36
N THR A 157 19.20 -12.81 -18.49
CA THR A 157 18.55 -12.60 -19.80
C THR A 157 17.74 -13.81 -20.30
N ASP A 158 18.02 -15.01 -19.82
CA ASP A 158 17.24 -16.22 -20.15
C ASP A 158 15.80 -16.18 -19.62
N HIS A 159 15.50 -15.31 -18.65
CA HIS A 159 14.23 -15.30 -17.92
C HIS A 159 13.77 -13.90 -17.48
N ALA A 160 14.44 -12.85 -17.93
CA ALA A 160 14.05 -11.48 -17.70
C ALA A 160 14.48 -10.59 -18.86
N HIS A 161 13.64 -9.63 -19.21
CA HIS A 161 13.93 -8.67 -20.28
C HIS A 161 13.25 -7.33 -20.01
N VAL A 162 13.85 -6.24 -20.49
CA VAL A 162 13.21 -4.93 -20.49
C VAL A 162 12.03 -4.97 -21.45
N LYS A 163 10.86 -4.56 -20.97
CA LYS A 163 9.63 -4.51 -21.74
C LYS A 163 9.45 -3.13 -22.35
N GLY A 164 9.50 -3.04 -23.68
CA GLY A 164 9.29 -1.78 -24.40
C GLY A 164 10.58 -1.26 -25.05
N GLY A 165 10.62 0.06 -25.27
CA GLY A 165 11.75 0.74 -25.92
C GLY A 165 12.89 1.09 -24.95
N LYS A 166 13.85 1.87 -25.45
CA LYS A 166 15.07 2.29 -24.73
C LYS A 166 14.79 3.04 -23.43
N ASP A 167 13.68 3.77 -23.38
CA ASP A 167 13.31 4.63 -22.25
C ASP A 167 12.36 3.92 -21.27
N SER A 168 12.15 2.61 -21.44
CA SER A 168 11.29 1.83 -20.54
C SER A 168 11.97 1.55 -19.22
N THR A 169 11.21 1.71 -18.14
CA THR A 169 11.58 1.30 -16.78
C THR A 169 10.94 -0.03 -16.37
N ILE A 170 10.29 -0.73 -17.29
CA ILE A 170 9.56 -1.96 -16.99
C ILE A 170 10.43 -3.17 -17.34
N ILE A 171 10.63 -4.07 -16.38
CA ILE A 171 11.29 -5.36 -16.57
C ILE A 171 10.24 -6.46 -16.45
N THR A 172 10.08 -7.27 -17.51
CA THR A 172 9.31 -8.51 -17.45
C THR A 172 10.21 -9.60 -16.89
N VAL A 173 9.76 -10.31 -15.85
CA VAL A 173 10.44 -11.49 -15.30
C VAL A 173 9.54 -12.71 -15.43
N ASP A 174 10.07 -13.79 -16.01
CA ASP A 174 9.40 -15.09 -16.09
C ASP A 174 9.38 -15.78 -14.72
N LEU A 175 8.22 -16.33 -14.36
CA LEU A 175 8.01 -17.01 -13.10
C LEU A 175 8.33 -18.50 -13.24
N THR A 176 9.17 -19.01 -12.35
CA THR A 176 9.59 -20.42 -12.30
C THR A 176 9.22 -21.06 -10.98
N ASP A 177 9.33 -22.38 -10.87
CA ASP A 177 9.11 -23.13 -9.62
C ASP A 177 10.09 -22.80 -8.47
N GLU A 178 11.21 -22.15 -8.78
CA GLU A 178 12.15 -21.62 -7.78
C GLU A 178 12.10 -20.09 -7.65
N ALA A 179 12.34 -19.60 -6.43
CA ALA A 179 12.51 -18.17 -6.16
C ALA A 179 13.88 -17.73 -6.67
N ARG A 180 13.96 -16.51 -7.21
CA ARG A 180 15.19 -16.00 -7.84
C ARG A 180 15.39 -14.52 -7.59
N ALA A 181 16.65 -14.11 -7.64
CA ALA A 181 17.03 -12.71 -7.69
C ALA A 181 17.42 -12.37 -9.15
N VAL A 182 16.75 -11.39 -9.74
CA VAL A 182 17.05 -10.88 -11.08
C VAL A 182 17.89 -9.61 -10.94
N PRO A 183 19.21 -9.67 -11.19
CA PRO A 183 20.03 -8.47 -11.28
C PRO A 183 19.59 -7.60 -12.45
N TYR A 184 19.30 -6.34 -12.17
CA TYR A 184 18.98 -5.32 -13.17
C TYR A 184 19.94 -4.14 -13.05
N THR A 185 20.19 -3.49 -14.18
CA THR A 185 21.14 -2.38 -14.29
C THR A 185 20.41 -1.07 -14.58
N VAL A 186 21.00 0.02 -14.11
CA VAL A 186 20.57 1.39 -14.38
C VAL A 186 21.79 2.16 -14.82
N THR A 187 21.80 2.62 -16.07
CA THR A 187 22.93 3.33 -16.66
C THR A 187 22.56 4.77 -16.92
N ASN A 188 23.34 5.72 -16.40
CA ASN A 188 23.31 7.09 -16.89
C ASN A 188 24.03 7.11 -18.24
N THR A 189 23.29 7.37 -19.32
CA THR A 189 23.78 7.30 -20.70
C THR A 189 24.66 8.48 -21.09
N THR A 190 24.55 9.62 -20.41
CA THR A 190 25.39 10.80 -20.60
C THR A 190 26.84 10.51 -20.18
N TYR A 191 27.02 9.85 -19.03
CA TYR A 191 28.35 9.62 -18.44
C TYR A 191 28.83 8.16 -18.54
N GLY A 192 27.98 7.24 -18.99
CA GLY A 192 28.32 5.83 -19.18
C GLY A 192 28.55 5.06 -17.87
N ILE A 193 28.00 5.55 -16.76
CA ILE A 193 28.16 4.96 -15.42
C ILE A 193 26.90 4.16 -15.05
N THR A 194 27.11 2.99 -14.46
CA THR A 194 26.05 2.00 -14.22
C THR A 194 26.02 1.59 -12.75
N SER A 195 24.81 1.43 -12.23
CA SER A 195 24.53 0.77 -10.95
C SER A 195 23.70 -0.48 -11.16
N THR A 196 23.77 -1.41 -10.20
CA THR A 196 23.05 -2.68 -10.22
C THR A 196 22.27 -2.86 -8.92
N ALA A 197 21.05 -3.37 -9.04
CA ALA A 197 20.22 -3.80 -7.92
C ALA A 197 19.49 -5.11 -8.29
N PHE A 198 18.72 -5.67 -7.35
CA PHE A 198 18.05 -6.95 -7.54
C PHE A 198 16.53 -6.84 -7.45
N ILE A 199 15.85 -7.47 -8.40
CA ILE A 199 14.43 -7.80 -8.26
C ILE A 199 14.33 -9.20 -7.64
N GLN A 200 13.84 -9.27 -6.40
CA GLN A 200 13.57 -10.52 -5.70
C GLN A 200 12.20 -11.04 -6.14
N VAL A 201 12.19 -12.14 -6.90
CA VAL A 201 10.97 -12.73 -7.48
C VAL A 201 10.65 -14.05 -6.76
N PRO A 202 9.43 -14.19 -6.20
CA PRO A 202 9.02 -15.44 -5.58
C PRO A 202 8.81 -16.53 -6.63
N ALA A 203 8.91 -17.78 -6.20
CA ALA A 203 8.54 -18.92 -7.02
C ALA A 203 7.07 -18.83 -7.50
N TYR A 204 6.84 -19.29 -8.72
CA TYR A 204 5.53 -19.50 -9.32
C TYR A 204 4.66 -20.36 -8.40
N GLY A 205 3.46 -19.87 -8.13
CA GLY A 205 2.53 -20.56 -7.24
C GLY A 205 2.95 -20.58 -5.78
N VAL A 206 4.00 -19.87 -5.36
CA VAL A 206 4.34 -19.73 -3.92
C VAL A 206 3.76 -18.42 -3.41
N PHE A 207 2.48 -18.46 -3.06
CA PHE A 207 1.76 -17.38 -2.40
C PHE A 207 1.03 -17.93 -1.15
N PRO A 208 0.85 -17.11 -0.10
CA PRO A 208 0.08 -17.51 1.06
C PRO A 208 -1.36 -17.85 0.66
N PRO A 209 -2.07 -18.73 1.39
CA PRO A 209 -3.47 -19.03 1.09
C PRO A 209 -4.28 -17.74 0.94
N VAL A 210 -5.10 -17.65 -0.11
CA VAL A 210 -5.96 -16.49 -0.39
C VAL A 210 -7.40 -16.90 -0.65
N LEU A 211 -8.33 -15.98 -0.47
CA LEU A 211 -9.72 -16.20 -0.88
C LEU A 211 -9.83 -16.29 -2.40
N ARG A 212 -10.69 -17.19 -2.88
CA ARG A 212 -11.04 -17.29 -4.30
C ARG A 212 -11.88 -16.08 -4.69
N PRO A 213 -11.51 -15.31 -5.74
CA PRO A 213 -12.25 -14.11 -6.15
C PRO A 213 -13.72 -14.32 -6.52
N LYS A 214 -14.13 -15.57 -6.82
CA LYS A 214 -15.49 -15.95 -7.21
C LYS A 214 -16.05 -17.09 -6.36
N ALA A 215 -15.65 -17.16 -5.08
CA ALA A 215 -16.21 -18.13 -4.16
C ALA A 215 -17.74 -17.93 -4.02
N PRO A 216 -18.52 -19.02 -3.83
CA PRO A 216 -19.95 -18.91 -3.58
C PRO A 216 -20.27 -18.03 -2.37
N ALA A 217 -21.43 -17.36 -2.34
CA ALA A 217 -21.85 -16.64 -1.16
C ALA A 217 -22.35 -17.60 -0.07
N LEU A 218 -21.86 -17.47 1.16
CA LEU A 218 -22.35 -18.23 2.30
C LEU A 218 -23.63 -17.60 2.85
N LYS A 219 -24.71 -18.38 2.83
CA LYS A 219 -26.01 -18.00 3.38
C LYS A 219 -26.55 -19.14 4.24
N VAL A 220 -27.19 -18.79 5.35
CA VAL A 220 -27.78 -19.74 6.30
C VAL A 220 -29.01 -19.10 6.92
N ASN A 221 -30.10 -19.86 7.08
CA ASN A 221 -31.27 -19.35 7.79
C ASN A 221 -30.98 -19.33 9.30
N ALA A 222 -31.60 -18.41 10.03
CA ALA A 222 -31.56 -18.43 11.50
C ALA A 222 -31.92 -19.83 12.03
N ARG A 223 -31.19 -20.31 13.05
CA ARG A 223 -31.28 -21.66 13.64
C ARG A 223 -30.73 -22.81 12.80
N GLU A 224 -30.34 -22.59 11.55
CA GLU A 224 -29.74 -23.63 10.72
C GLU A 224 -28.22 -23.67 10.85
N THR A 225 -27.65 -24.80 10.45
CA THR A 225 -26.20 -25.03 10.40
C THR A 225 -25.78 -25.23 8.96
N ILE A 226 -24.67 -24.59 8.58
CA ILE A 226 -23.99 -24.85 7.31
C ILE A 226 -22.61 -25.44 7.56
N THR A 227 -22.21 -26.29 6.62
CA THR A 227 -20.87 -26.88 6.54
C THR A 227 -20.13 -26.24 5.38
N ILE A 228 -18.88 -25.84 5.60
CA ILE A 228 -18.09 -25.05 4.67
C ILE A 228 -16.84 -25.85 4.30
N ASN A 229 -16.78 -26.35 3.07
CA ASN A 229 -15.57 -26.97 2.54
C ASN A 229 -14.60 -25.87 2.12
N ILE A 230 -13.46 -25.75 2.79
CA ILE A 230 -12.52 -24.64 2.56
C ILE A 230 -11.95 -24.64 1.14
N ALA A 231 -11.92 -25.79 0.44
CA ALA A 231 -11.42 -25.88 -0.93
C ALA A 231 -12.21 -25.01 -1.92
N ASP A 232 -13.49 -24.76 -1.62
CA ASP A 232 -14.41 -23.95 -2.42
C ASP A 232 -14.14 -22.44 -2.24
N TYR A 233 -13.47 -22.05 -1.16
CA TYR A 233 -13.28 -20.65 -0.76
C TYR A 233 -11.81 -20.22 -0.75
N VAL A 234 -10.89 -21.14 -0.50
CA VAL A 234 -9.46 -20.89 -0.37
C VAL A 234 -8.71 -21.44 -1.56
N ARG A 235 -7.80 -20.64 -2.09
CA ARG A 235 -6.82 -21.05 -3.10
C ARG A 235 -5.43 -20.99 -2.49
N VAL A 236 -4.64 -22.01 -2.77
CA VAL A 236 -3.22 -22.11 -2.44
C VAL A 236 -2.40 -22.28 -3.71
N GLY A 237 -1.08 -22.36 -3.54
CA GLY A 237 -0.14 -22.61 -4.62
C GLY A 237 -0.44 -23.81 -5.50
N ALA A 238 0.09 -23.79 -6.73
CA ALA A 238 -0.03 -24.90 -7.66
C ALA A 238 0.52 -26.19 -7.05
N GLY A 239 -0.23 -27.30 -7.17
CA GLY A 239 0.15 -28.60 -6.60
C GLY A 239 0.00 -28.71 -5.08
N LYS A 240 -0.50 -27.68 -4.39
CA LYS A 240 -0.77 -27.69 -2.95
C LYS A 240 -2.27 -27.84 -2.65
N THR A 241 -2.57 -28.20 -1.41
CA THR A 241 -3.94 -28.34 -0.87
C THR A 241 -4.09 -27.41 0.33
N ALA A 242 -5.22 -26.70 0.40
CA ALA A 242 -5.55 -25.85 1.54
C ALA A 242 -6.01 -26.70 2.73
N TYR A 243 -5.58 -26.33 3.94
CA TYR A 243 -6.05 -26.88 5.21
C TYR A 243 -6.35 -25.76 6.20
N VAL A 244 -7.19 -26.04 7.19
CA VAL A 244 -7.29 -25.25 8.43
C VAL A 244 -6.17 -25.70 9.36
N ASP A 245 -5.39 -24.76 9.91
CA ASP A 245 -4.21 -25.08 10.75
C ASP A 245 -4.60 -25.90 11.99
N GLY A 246 -5.76 -25.59 12.59
CA GLY A 246 -6.31 -26.29 13.75
C GLY A 246 -7.62 -25.68 14.25
N ALA A 247 -8.31 -26.39 15.13
CA ALA A 247 -9.59 -25.95 15.72
C ALA A 247 -9.44 -24.66 16.54
N ASP A 248 -8.30 -24.48 17.19
CA ASP A 248 -7.91 -23.30 17.97
C ASP A 248 -7.68 -22.05 17.11
N SER A 249 -7.46 -22.22 15.80
CA SER A 249 -7.33 -21.11 14.87
C SER A 249 -8.66 -20.53 14.37
N VAL A 250 -9.79 -21.19 14.70
CA VAL A 250 -11.11 -20.85 14.16
C VAL A 250 -11.91 -20.01 15.14
N SER A 251 -12.49 -18.92 14.65
CA SER A 251 -13.43 -18.09 15.40
C SER A 251 -14.55 -17.59 14.48
N ALA A 252 -15.69 -17.22 15.05
CA ALA A 252 -16.81 -16.70 14.27
C ALA A 252 -17.50 -15.55 14.99
N THR A 253 -18.03 -14.61 14.23
CA THR A 253 -18.95 -13.61 14.74
C THR A 253 -20.37 -14.13 14.62
N LYS A 254 -21.18 -13.89 15.65
CA LYS A 254 -22.62 -14.22 15.64
C LYS A 254 -22.89 -15.68 15.31
N ALA A 255 -22.11 -16.61 15.84
CA ALA A 255 -22.42 -18.04 15.85
C ALA A 255 -23.25 -18.40 17.10
N ALA A 256 -24.13 -19.40 16.98
CA ALA A 256 -24.94 -19.89 18.09
C ALA A 256 -24.12 -20.69 19.12
N ASP A 257 -23.03 -21.32 18.68
CA ASP A 257 -22.16 -22.16 19.47
C ASP A 257 -20.68 -21.95 19.07
N GLY A 258 -19.76 -22.58 19.81
CA GLY A 258 -18.32 -22.57 19.51
C GLY A 258 -17.86 -23.74 18.63
N ASP A 259 -18.78 -24.53 18.06
CA ASP A 259 -18.47 -25.78 17.37
C ASP A 259 -18.19 -25.54 15.87
N LEU A 260 -17.12 -24.76 15.63
CA LEU A 260 -16.81 -24.15 14.33
C LEU A 260 -15.93 -25.00 13.41
N TYR A 261 -15.35 -26.07 13.95
CA TYR A 261 -14.35 -26.90 13.27
C TYR A 261 -14.83 -28.35 13.20
N VAL A 262 -14.84 -28.92 11.98
CA VAL A 262 -15.17 -30.34 11.78
C VAL A 262 -13.90 -31.15 11.56
N ASN A 263 -13.05 -30.70 10.64
CA ASN A 263 -11.74 -31.27 10.34
C ASN A 263 -10.87 -30.26 9.58
N ASP A 264 -9.66 -30.65 9.18
CA ASP A 264 -8.67 -29.79 8.53
C ASP A 264 -9.10 -29.30 7.14
N GLN A 265 -10.25 -29.70 6.62
CA GLN A 265 -10.81 -29.26 5.34
C GLN A 265 -12.20 -28.62 5.47
N THR A 266 -12.81 -28.72 6.65
CA THR A 266 -14.24 -28.46 6.80
C THR A 266 -14.51 -27.66 8.07
N LEU A 267 -15.15 -26.51 7.88
CA LEU A 267 -15.67 -25.68 8.96
C LEU A 267 -17.17 -25.85 9.10
N ARG A 268 -17.71 -25.42 10.23
CA ARG A 268 -19.15 -25.40 10.53
C ARG A 268 -19.54 -24.04 11.08
N PHE A 269 -20.74 -23.60 10.76
CA PHE A 269 -21.34 -22.40 11.33
C PHE A 269 -22.81 -22.63 11.61
N THR A 270 -23.23 -22.43 12.86
CA THR A 270 -24.64 -22.47 13.29
C THR A 270 -25.15 -21.04 13.51
N ALA A 271 -26.23 -20.67 12.82
CA ALA A 271 -26.82 -19.35 12.94
C ALA A 271 -27.64 -19.20 14.24
N PRO A 272 -27.48 -18.10 14.99
CA PRO A 272 -28.31 -17.80 16.16
C PRO A 272 -29.77 -17.67 15.79
N LYS A 273 -30.65 -17.99 16.74
CA LYS A 273 -32.09 -17.94 16.54
C LYS A 273 -32.66 -16.53 16.36
N ASP A 274 -32.08 -15.55 17.06
CA ASP A 274 -32.60 -14.17 17.14
C ASP A 274 -31.70 -13.18 16.37
N TYR A 275 -31.05 -13.64 15.30
CA TYR A 275 -30.14 -12.81 14.51
C TYR A 275 -30.43 -12.89 13.02
N ALA A 276 -30.40 -11.73 12.37
CA ALA A 276 -30.44 -11.58 10.93
C ALA A 276 -29.40 -10.52 10.53
N GLY A 277 -28.65 -10.77 9.46
CA GLY A 277 -27.64 -9.83 8.98
C GLY A 277 -26.25 -10.47 8.81
N PRO A 278 -25.20 -9.63 8.74
CA PRO A 278 -23.84 -10.10 8.45
C PRO A 278 -23.24 -10.86 9.62
N ALA A 279 -22.60 -11.98 9.33
CA ALA A 279 -21.78 -12.77 10.22
C ALA A 279 -20.48 -13.14 9.49
N SER A 280 -19.55 -13.80 10.18
CA SER A 280 -18.30 -14.23 9.56
C SER A 280 -17.69 -15.40 10.31
N ILE A 281 -16.88 -16.18 9.60
CA ILE A 281 -15.99 -17.17 10.19
C ILE A 281 -14.55 -16.87 9.76
N THR A 282 -13.65 -16.81 10.72
CA THR A 282 -12.22 -16.47 10.57
C THR A 282 -11.39 -17.68 10.97
N PHE A 283 -10.39 -18.03 10.17
CA PHE A 283 -9.51 -19.17 10.43
C PHE A 283 -8.12 -18.98 9.84
N THR A 284 -7.12 -19.68 10.38
CA THR A 284 -5.80 -19.76 9.76
C THR A 284 -5.80 -20.86 8.71
N ALA A 285 -5.66 -20.46 7.44
CA ALA A 285 -5.46 -21.38 6.33
C ALA A 285 -3.96 -21.66 6.14
N VAL A 286 -3.63 -22.90 5.78
CA VAL A 286 -2.26 -23.36 5.49
C VAL A 286 -2.23 -24.17 4.19
N ASP A 287 -1.07 -24.17 3.49
CA ASP A 287 -0.89 -24.88 2.22
C ASP A 287 -0.15 -26.23 2.30
N GLY A 288 0.06 -26.72 3.53
CA GLY A 288 0.69 -28.01 3.80
C GLY A 288 0.31 -28.53 5.19
N LYS A 289 0.33 -29.86 5.35
CA LYS A 289 0.14 -30.49 6.66
C LYS A 289 1.46 -30.55 7.42
N ARG A 290 1.41 -30.24 8.72
CA ARG A 290 2.51 -30.58 9.64
C ARG A 290 2.62 -32.09 9.75
N ASP A 291 3.84 -32.64 9.77
CA ASP A 291 4.02 -34.07 10.00
C ASP A 291 3.83 -34.42 11.49
N LYS A 292 3.81 -35.71 11.83
CA LYS A 292 3.64 -36.19 13.22
C LYS A 292 4.78 -35.78 14.16
N ASN A 293 5.90 -35.31 13.63
CA ASN A 293 7.09 -34.87 14.37
C ASN A 293 7.23 -33.34 14.37
N ASP A 294 6.18 -32.61 13.97
CA ASP A 294 6.16 -31.15 13.84
C ASP A 294 7.26 -30.59 12.91
N LYS A 295 7.82 -31.42 12.01
CA LYS A 295 8.71 -30.94 10.95
C LYS A 295 7.84 -30.26 9.89
N VAL A 296 7.98 -28.96 9.84
CA VAL A 296 7.31 -28.08 8.89
C VAL A 296 7.82 -28.41 7.47
N LYS A 297 7.03 -29.16 6.69
CA LYS A 297 7.06 -29.01 5.22
C LYS A 297 6.80 -27.53 4.96
N ILE A 298 7.51 -26.84 4.06
CA ILE A 298 7.34 -25.39 3.85
C ILE A 298 5.84 -25.05 3.75
N VAL A 299 5.32 -24.42 4.81
CA VAL A 299 3.90 -24.07 4.97
C VAL A 299 3.79 -22.56 4.87
N ASN A 300 3.09 -22.08 3.84
CA ASN A 300 2.57 -20.73 3.88
C ASN A 300 1.26 -20.73 4.67
N SER A 301 1.05 -19.69 5.47
CA SER A 301 -0.18 -19.49 6.23
C SER A 301 -0.77 -18.10 6.00
N ALA A 302 -2.08 -18.00 6.17
CA ALA A 302 -2.81 -16.74 6.15
C ALA A 302 -4.05 -16.82 7.02
N VAL A 303 -4.37 -15.75 7.74
CA VAL A 303 -5.67 -15.61 8.42
C VAL A 303 -6.69 -15.14 7.41
N LEU A 304 -7.71 -15.94 7.16
CA LEU A 304 -8.77 -15.67 6.18
C LEU A 304 -10.11 -15.52 6.90
N THR A 305 -10.96 -14.62 6.40
CA THR A 305 -12.31 -14.40 6.93
C THR A 305 -13.32 -14.59 5.82
N LEU A 306 -14.29 -15.48 6.03
CA LEU A 306 -15.40 -15.71 5.12
C LEU A 306 -16.65 -14.99 5.65
N PRO A 307 -17.23 -14.08 4.86
CA PRO A 307 -18.49 -13.45 5.23
C PRO A 307 -19.65 -14.44 5.06
N ILE A 308 -20.58 -14.42 6.01
CA ILE A 308 -21.78 -15.24 6.04
C ILE A 308 -22.98 -14.30 6.16
N THR A 309 -24.03 -14.53 5.38
CA THR A 309 -25.31 -13.81 5.55
C THR A 309 -26.28 -14.69 6.30
N VAL A 310 -26.69 -14.28 7.50
CA VAL A 310 -27.76 -14.93 8.24
C VAL A 310 -29.09 -14.36 7.76
N ILE A 311 -29.91 -15.22 7.17
CA ILE A 311 -31.25 -14.89 6.72
C ILE A 311 -32.18 -15.06 7.94
N GLY A 312 -32.70 -13.95 8.42
CA GLY A 312 -33.73 -13.95 9.46
C GLY A 312 -35.00 -14.63 8.99
N ARG A 313 -35.84 -15.06 9.93
CA ARG A 313 -37.14 -15.63 9.63
C ARG A 313 -38.22 -14.59 9.90
N GLU A 314 -39.15 -14.43 8.97
CA GLU A 314 -40.38 -13.70 9.24
C GLU A 314 -41.32 -14.64 9.99
N VAL A 315 -41.64 -14.28 11.24
CA VAL A 315 -42.62 -14.99 12.06
C VAL A 315 -43.97 -14.31 11.85
N PRO A 316 -44.93 -14.95 11.16
CA PRO A 316 -46.26 -14.39 11.02
C PRO A 316 -46.92 -14.24 12.40
N PRO A 317 -47.69 -13.16 12.64
CA PRO A 317 -48.33 -12.94 13.93
C PRO A 317 -49.33 -14.08 14.24
N PRO A 318 -49.51 -14.44 15.52
CA PRO A 318 -50.53 -15.40 15.91
C PRO A 318 -51.92 -14.88 15.54
N THR A 319 -52.82 -15.79 15.23
CA THR A 319 -54.22 -15.49 14.95
C THR A 319 -55.08 -15.82 16.15
N PHE A 320 -56.15 -15.06 16.36
CA PHE A 320 -57.06 -15.26 17.48
C PHE A 320 -58.44 -15.66 16.96
N SER A 321 -58.96 -16.78 17.44
CA SER A 321 -60.33 -17.20 17.14
C SER A 321 -61.29 -16.45 18.06
N SER A 322 -62.18 -15.64 17.47
CA SER A 322 -63.24 -14.99 18.24
C SER A 322 -64.25 -16.02 18.75
N SER A 323 -64.49 -16.03 20.06
CA SER A 323 -65.58 -16.78 20.67
C SER A 323 -66.63 -15.82 21.21
N THR A 324 -67.89 -16.05 20.87
CA THR A 324 -69.04 -15.39 21.50
C THR A 324 -69.35 -16.11 22.81
N VAL A 325 -69.39 -15.35 23.91
CA VAL A 325 -69.73 -15.88 25.23
C VAL A 325 -70.99 -15.21 25.71
N ASP A 326 -72.05 -16.01 25.81
CA ASP A 326 -73.31 -15.59 26.39
C ASP A 326 -73.23 -15.74 27.92
N VAL A 327 -73.55 -14.66 28.64
CA VAL A 327 -73.57 -14.63 30.10
C VAL A 327 -74.93 -14.17 30.60
N VAL A 328 -75.47 -14.84 31.63
CA VAL A 328 -76.77 -14.51 32.22
C VAL A 328 -76.57 -13.80 33.57
N ALA A 329 -77.39 -12.78 33.84
CA ALA A 329 -77.31 -12.01 35.07
C ALA A 329 -77.56 -12.89 36.31
N GLY A 330 -76.57 -12.96 37.20
CA GLY A 330 -76.63 -13.75 38.44
C GLY A 330 -75.93 -15.11 38.40
N GLU A 331 -75.37 -15.52 37.25
CA GLU A 331 -74.60 -16.76 37.14
C GLU A 331 -73.16 -16.64 37.67
N LYS A 332 -72.51 -17.79 37.86
CA LYS A 332 -71.11 -17.89 38.25
C LYS A 332 -70.21 -17.37 37.12
N ALA A 333 -69.05 -16.82 37.48
CA ALA A 333 -68.09 -16.29 36.52
C ALA A 333 -67.71 -17.34 35.46
N THR A 334 -67.81 -16.96 34.19
CA THR A 334 -67.34 -17.76 33.06
C THR A 334 -65.87 -17.47 32.81
N THR A 335 -65.03 -18.50 32.91
CA THR A 335 -63.60 -18.40 32.61
C THR A 335 -63.37 -18.82 31.16
N ILE A 336 -62.66 -17.98 30.41
CA ILE A 336 -62.24 -18.28 29.03
C ILE A 336 -60.72 -18.40 29.03
N ASP A 337 -60.21 -19.49 28.46
CA ASP A 337 -58.78 -19.65 28.21
C ASP A 337 -58.42 -18.99 26.88
N LEU A 338 -57.81 -17.80 26.94
CA LEU A 338 -57.35 -17.07 25.76
C LEU A 338 -56.22 -17.80 25.03
N THR A 339 -55.47 -18.65 25.72
CA THR A 339 -54.38 -19.46 25.14
C THR A 339 -54.96 -20.51 24.19
N ALA A 340 -56.05 -21.16 24.60
CA ALA A 340 -56.76 -22.14 23.78
C ALA A 340 -57.41 -21.54 22.51
N LEU A 341 -57.60 -20.22 22.48
CA LEU A 341 -58.16 -19.46 21.35
C LEU A 341 -57.10 -18.81 20.45
N THR A 342 -55.83 -18.91 20.84
CA THR A 342 -54.71 -18.35 20.09
C THR A 342 -54.08 -19.46 19.24
N HIS A 343 -53.98 -19.23 17.93
CA HIS A 343 -53.40 -20.17 16.99
C HIS A 343 -52.13 -19.61 16.38
N SER A 344 -51.03 -20.33 16.57
CA SER A 344 -49.75 -20.05 15.94
C SER A 344 -49.69 -20.70 14.55
N ALA A 345 -48.94 -20.10 13.63
CA ALA A 345 -48.80 -20.63 12.27
C ALA A 345 -48.07 -21.99 12.28
N SER A 346 -48.40 -22.86 11.32
CA SER A 346 -47.70 -24.13 11.11
C SER A 346 -46.25 -23.89 10.69
N GLY A 347 -45.29 -24.62 11.27
CA GLY A 347 -43.86 -24.50 10.95
C GLY A 347 -43.06 -23.57 11.88
N LEU A 348 -43.70 -23.03 12.94
CA LEU A 348 -43.01 -22.34 14.04
C LEU A 348 -42.35 -23.33 15.01
N TYR A 349 -41.19 -22.97 15.55
CA TYR A 349 -40.53 -23.68 16.64
C TYR A 349 -41.34 -23.50 17.94
N GLU A 350 -41.20 -24.42 18.90
CA GLU A 350 -41.97 -24.38 20.15
C GLU A 350 -41.78 -23.08 20.95
N ASP A 351 -40.59 -22.48 20.90
CA ASP A 351 -40.31 -21.21 21.56
C ASP A 351 -40.88 -19.97 20.84
N GLU A 352 -41.34 -20.12 19.59
CA GLU A 352 -42.03 -19.06 18.83
C GLU A 352 -43.56 -19.22 18.88
N LYS A 353 -44.07 -20.32 19.48
CA LYS A 353 -45.50 -20.55 19.68
C LYS A 353 -46.02 -19.96 20.99
N GLN A 354 -45.12 -19.61 21.90
CA GLN A 354 -45.39 -18.93 23.17
C GLN A 354 -45.37 -17.43 22.96
#